data_AF-A0A6C0LYT0-F1
#
_entry.id   AF-A0A6C0LYT0-F1
#
_cell.length_a   1.000
_cell.length_b   1.000
_cell.length_c   1.000
_cell.angle_alpha   90.00
_cell.angle_beta   90.00
_cell.angle_gamma   90.00
#
_symmetry.space_group_name_H-M   'P 1'
#
loop_
_entity.id
_entity.type
_entity.pdbx_description
1 polymer ?
#
loop_
_entity_poly.entity_id
_entity_poly.type
_entity_poly.pdbx_seq_one_letter_code
_entity_poly.pdbx_strand_id
1 'polypeptide(L)' 'MLLHSLIIGVVLYMLMVFVFKQNQQMAENRSILIASILLIYMILFGHGLPTKINKDL' A
#
# COMPACT_ATOMS: atom_id res chain seq x y z
N MET A 1 5.83 7.12 -6.14
CA MET A 1 5.47 6.85 -4.74
C MET A 1 3.96 6.78 -4.54
N LEU A 2 3.21 7.90 -4.67
CA LEU A 2 1.75 7.90 -4.53
C LEU A 2 1.00 6.96 -5.49
N LEU A 3 1.31 7.02 -6.79
CA LEU A 3 0.64 6.17 -7.78
C LEU A 3 0.92 4.67 -7.56
N HIS A 4 2.13 4.33 -7.09
CA HIS A 4 2.49 2.95 -6.77
C HIS A 4 1.74 2.44 -5.54
N SER A 5 1.69 3.21 -4.45
CA SER A 5 0.93 2.81 -3.25
C SER A 5 -0.57 2.72 -3.53
N LEU A 6 -1.10 3.59 -4.42
CA LEU A 6 -2.49 3.53 -4.86
C LEU A 6 -2.78 2.24 -5.63
N ILE A 7 -1.96 1.90 -6.63
CA ILE A 7 -2.11 0.66 -7.41
C ILE A 7 -2.03 -0.55 -6.49
N ILE A 8 -1.05 -0.59 -5.58
CA ILE A 8 -0.90 -1.69 -4.62
C ILE A 8 -2.15 -1.80 -3.73
N GLY A 9 -2.67 -0.68 -3.21
CA GLY A 9 -3.89 -0.65 -2.41
C GLY A 9 -5.11 -1.20 -3.15
N VAL A 10 -5.32 -0.79 -4.41
CA VAL A 10 -6.42 -1.28 -5.26
C VAL A 10 -6.30 -2.77 -5.54
N VAL A 11 -5.09 -3.25 -5.85
CA VAL A 11 -4.84 -4.69 -6.06
C VAL A 11 -5.12 -5.48 -4.77
N LEU A 12 -4.67 -4.99 -3.62
CA LEU A 12 -4.94 -5.60 -2.31
C LEU A 12 -6.43 -5.67 -1.99
N TYR A 13 -7.17 -4.58 -2.26
CA TYR A 13 -8.62 -4.55 -2.11
C TYR A 13 -9.30 -5.61 -2.99
N MET A 14 -8.93 -5.68 -4.27
CA MET A 14 -9.47 -6.69 -5.19
C MET A 14 -9.18 -8.11 -4.71
N LEU A 15 -7.98 -8.39 -4.21
CA LEU A 15 -7.65 -9.70 -3.64
C LEU A 15 -8.51 -10.00 -2.40
N MET A 16 -8.69 -9.03 -1.50
CA MET A 16 -9.53 -9.20 -0.29
C MET A 16 -10.98 -9.50 -0.63
N VAL A 17 -11.55 -8.82 -1.63
CA VAL A 17 -12.95 -9.01 -2.03
C VAL A 17 -13.13 -10.30 -2.84
N PHE A 18 -12.33 -10.52 -3.88
CA PHE A 18 -12.57 -11.60 -4.85
C PHE A 18 -11.94 -12.93 -4.44
N VAL A 19 -10.75 -12.91 -3.84
CA VAL A 19 -10.02 -14.13 -3.44
C VAL A 19 -10.40 -14.53 -2.02
N PHE A 20 -10.34 -13.58 -1.08
CA PHE A 20 -10.58 -13.86 0.33
C PHE A 20 -12.04 -13.69 0.76
N LYS A 21 -12.94 -13.25 -0.14
CA LYS A 21 -14.37 -13.04 0.10
C LYS A 21 -14.67 -12.22 1.35
N GLN A 22 -13.80 -11.27 1.69
CA GLN A 22 -13.98 -10.39 2.84
C GLN A 22 -15.13 -9.40 2.56
N ASN A 23 -15.80 -8.96 3.63
CA ASN A 23 -16.79 -7.89 3.54
C ASN A 23 -16.11 -6.63 2.94
N GLN A 24 -16.79 -5.97 2.01
CA GLN A 24 -16.33 -4.77 1.32
C GLN A 24 -15.81 -3.68 2.27
N GLN A 25 -16.52 -3.38 3.36
CA GLN A 25 -16.07 -2.37 4.34
C GLN A 25 -14.77 -2.79 5.04
N MET A 26 -14.61 -4.08 5.34
CA MET A 26 -13.40 -4.60 5.97
C MET A 26 -12.23 -4.56 4.98
N ALA A 27 -12.46 -4.94 3.73
CA ALA A 27 -11.46 -4.93 2.67
C ALA A 27 -10.98 -3.50 2.37
N GLU A 28 -11.90 -2.53 2.31
CA GLU A 28 -11.58 -1.12 2.13
C GLU A 28 -10.72 -0.58 3.27
N ASN A 29 -11.17 -0.73 4.52
CA ASN A 29 -10.43 -0.25 5.70
C ASN A 29 -9.01 -0.86 5.78
N ARG A 30 -8.87 -2.16 5.53
CA ARG A 30 -7.58 -2.85 5.60
C ARG A 30 -6.65 -2.48 4.45
N SER A 31 -7.18 -2.43 3.22
CA SER A 31 -6.37 -2.09 2.04
C SER A 31 -5.86 -0.66 2.09
N ILE A 32 -6.68 0.30 2.53
CA ILE A 32 -6.27 1.70 2.71
C ILE A 32 -5.20 1.83 3.80
N LEU A 33 -5.37 1.13 4.93
CA LEU A 33 -4.37 1.12 6.01
C LEU A 33 -3.01 0.61 5.49
N ILE A 34 -3.00 -0.53 4.79
CA ILE A 34 -1.77 -1.11 4.23
C ILE A 34 -1.17 -0.18 3.17
N ALA A 35 -1.98 0.38 2.28
CA ALA A 35 -1.52 1.32 1.26
C ALA A 35 -0.89 2.57 1.88
N SER A 36 -1.42 3.06 3.00
CA SER A 36 -0.88 4.21 3.73
C SER A 36 0.49 3.91 4.35
N ILE A 37 0.66 2.73 4.97
CA ILE A 37 1.96 2.27 5.49
C ILE A 37 2.98 2.12 4.36
N LEU A 38 2.57 1.55 3.23
CA LEU A 38 3.44 1.41 2.05
C LEU A 38 3.83 2.76 1.46
N LEU A 39 2.92 3.74 1.47
CA LEU A 39 3.25 5.10 1.04
C LEU A 39 4.32 5.71 1.95
N ILE A 40 4.18 5.58 3.28
CA ILE A 40 5.20 6.04 4.25
C ILE A 40 6.54 5.37 3.96
N TYR A 41 6.55 4.04 3.75
CA TYR A 41 7.75 3.30 3.36
C TYR A 41 8.38 3.86 2.08
N MET A 42 7.57 4.08 1.04
CA MET A 42 8.04 4.56 -0.27
C MET A 42 8.55 6.00 -0.22
N ILE A 43 8.03 6.81 0.70
CA ILE A 43 8.54 8.17 0.96
C ILE A 43 9.91 8.06 1.64
N LEU A 44 10.03 7.26 2.71
CA LEU A 44 11.25 7.12 3.50
C LEU A 44 12.41 6.41 2.78
N PHE A 45 12.13 5.39 1.98
CA PHE A 45 13.15 4.51 1.39
C PHE A 45 13.17 4.53 -0.14
N GLY A 46 12.22 5.23 -0.77
CA GLY A 46 12.05 5.21 -2.22
C GLY A 46 11.44 3.91 -2.74
N HIS A 47 11.61 3.66 -4.04
CA HIS A 47 10.96 2.54 -4.73
C HIS A 47 11.62 1.17 -4.45
N GLY A 48 12.90 1.19 -4.05
CA GLY A 48 13.73 -0.01 -3.87
C GLY A 48 13.72 -0.57 -2.45
N LEU A 49 14.63 -1.53 -2.22
CA LEU A 49 14.89 -2.07 -0.89
C LEU A 49 15.44 -0.99 0.06
N PRO A 50 15.18 -1.08 1.37
CA PRO A 50 15.56 -0.08 2.35
C PRO A 50 17.06 -0.17 2.66
N THR A 51 17.88 0.18 1.67
CA THR A 51 19.35 0.20 1.80
C THR A 51 19.83 1.52 2.37
N LYS A 52 19.09 2.61 2.15
CA LYS A 52 19.36 3.96 2.62
C LYS A 52 18.04 4.71 2.83
N ILE A 53 17.98 5.55 3.87
CA ILE A 53 16.89 6.52 4.03
C ILE A 53 17.09 7.61 2.97
N ASN A 54 16.02 8.00 2.30
CA ASN A 54 16.00 9.08 1.33
C ASN A 54 16.48 10.37 2.02
N LYS A 55 17.56 10.95 1.50
CA LYS A 55 18.24 12.11 2.09
C LYS A 55 17.61 13.45 1.70
N ASP A 56 16.78 13.46 0.67
CA ASP A 56 16.09 14.64 0.13
C ASP A 56 14.66 14.76 0.67
N LEU A 57 14.44 14.23 1.87
CA LEU A 57 13.17 14.24 2.60
C LEU A 57 13.15 15.37 3.62
#